data_AF-A0A849ZZ67-F1
#
_entry.id   AF-A0A849ZZ67-F1
#
_cell.length_a   1.000
_cell.length_b   1.000
_cell.length_c   1.000
_cell.angle_alpha   90.00
_cell.angle_beta   90.00
_cell.angle_gamma   90.00
#
_symmetry.space_group_name_H-M   'P 1'
#
loop_
_entity.id
_entity.type
_entity.pdbx_description
1 polymer ?
#
loop_
_entity_poly.entity_id
_entity_poly.type
_entity_poly.pdbx_seq_one_letter_code
_entity_poly.pdbx_strand_id
1 'polypeptide(L)'
;MYKSTGFISFVLRRFTGVALVLYLFLHMWVIGSALSGPDTFDARLNMVQTPFFKLAEIALLAAVVYHAFDGLRLLIVHYFNVTNYRQSLFYAAFGISAILTIAGGIPILLFMLEG
;
A
#
# COMPACT_ATOMS: atom_id res chain seq x y z
N MET A 1 -17.37 -20.69 -2.68
CA MET A 1 -17.66 -19.25 -2.85
C MET A 1 -16.46 -18.35 -2.47
N TYR A 2 -15.85 -18.53 -1.29
CA TYR A 2 -14.76 -17.66 -0.78
C TYR A 2 -13.37 -17.80 -1.46
N LYS A 3 -13.18 -18.77 -2.36
CA LYS A 3 -11.90 -19.02 -3.04
C LYS A 3 -11.82 -18.39 -4.44
N SER A 4 -12.87 -17.69 -4.90
CA SER A 4 -12.84 -17.07 -6.23
C SER A 4 -11.87 -15.88 -6.25
N THR A 5 -11.23 -15.65 -7.38
CA THR A 5 -10.33 -14.50 -7.59
C THR A 5 -11.05 -13.18 -7.35
N GLY A 6 -12.33 -13.09 -7.70
CA GLY A 6 -13.17 -11.93 -7.42
C GLY A 6 -13.39 -11.68 -5.92
N PHE A 7 -13.65 -12.73 -5.14
CA PHE A 7 -13.81 -12.59 -3.68
C PHE A 7 -12.50 -12.20 -3.00
N ILE A 8 -11.39 -12.84 -3.39
CA ILE A 8 -10.05 -12.51 -2.89
C ILE A 8 -9.70 -11.05 -3.20
N SER A 9 -9.91 -10.60 -4.44
CA SER A 9 -9.72 -9.20 -4.84
C SER A 9 -10.53 -8.24 -3.99
N PHE A 10 -11.82 -8.54 -3.78
CA PHE A 10 -12.70 -7.71 -2.97
C PHE A 10 -12.19 -7.57 -1.53
N VAL A 11 -11.85 -8.68 -0.87
CA VAL A 11 -11.39 -8.68 0.52
C VAL A 11 -10.08 -7.89 0.66
N LEU A 12 -9.10 -8.19 -0.20
CA LEU A 12 -7.81 -7.50 -0.17
C LEU A 12 -8.00 -5.99 -0.39
N ARG A 13 -8.79 -5.56 -1.38
CA ARG A 13 -8.96 -4.13 -1.69
C ARG A 13 -9.67 -3.39 -0.57
N ARG A 14 -10.64 -4.04 0.08
CA ARG A 14 -11.35 -3.46 1.23
C ARG A 14 -10.42 -3.33 2.43
N PHE A 15 -9.67 -4.37 2.73
CA PHE A 15 -8.71 -4.39 3.83
C PHE A 15 -7.63 -3.32 3.63
N THR A 16 -7.00 -3.26 2.46
CA THR A 16 -5.99 -2.23 2.17
C THR A 16 -6.59 -0.83 2.22
N GLY A 17 -7.81 -0.61 1.71
CA GLY A 17 -8.47 0.69 1.80
C GLY A 17 -8.68 1.15 3.24
N VAL A 18 -9.12 0.27 4.14
CA VAL A 18 -9.26 0.59 5.57
C VAL A 18 -7.89 0.86 6.21
N ALA A 19 -6.88 0.04 5.91
CA ALA A 19 -5.53 0.24 6.41
C ALA A 19 -4.95 1.61 5.97
N LEU A 20 -5.18 2.01 4.72
CA LEU A 20 -4.75 3.30 4.19
C LEU A 20 -5.45 4.48 4.88
N VAL A 21 -6.75 4.37 5.16
CA VAL A 21 -7.46 5.41 5.93
C VAL A 21 -6.88 5.55 7.33
N LEU A 22 -6.60 4.43 8.02
CA LEU A 22 -5.95 4.47 9.33
C LEU A 22 -4.55 5.07 9.27
N TYR A 23 -3.77 4.71 8.23
CA TYR A 23 -2.46 5.30 7.98
C TYR A 23 -2.53 6.81 7.80
N LEU A 24 -3.55 7.34 7.10
CA LEU A 24 -3.66 8.78 6.86
C LEU A 24 -3.71 9.59 8.16
N PHE A 25 -4.34 9.08 9.23
CA PHE A 25 -4.32 9.77 10.54
C PHE A 25 -2.90 9.84 11.11
N LEU A 26 -2.17 8.73 11.11
CA LEU A 26 -0.77 8.70 11.55
C LEU A 26 0.11 9.59 10.67
N HIS A 27 -0.08 9.55 9.36
CA HIS A 27 0.66 10.34 8.39
C HIS A 27 0.46 11.83 8.60
N MET A 28 -0.79 12.29 8.76
CA MET A 28 -1.09 13.68 9.06
C MET A 28 -0.57 14.11 10.44
N TRP A 29 -0.54 13.21 11.43
CA TRP A 29 0.03 13.51 12.74
C TRP A 29 1.54 13.76 12.69
N VAL A 30 2.28 12.99 11.87
CA VAL A 30 3.72 13.21 11.65
C VAL A 30 3.94 14.44 10.78
N ILE A 31 3.47 14.46 9.53
CA ILE A 31 3.74 15.57 8.59
C ILE A 31 3.15 16.90 9.10
N GLY A 32 1.99 16.88 9.76
CA GLY A 32 1.37 18.06 10.34
C GLY A 32 2.18 18.72 11.47
N SER A 33 3.10 17.99 12.12
CA SER A 33 3.99 18.59 13.12
C SER A 33 5.01 19.57 12.55
N ALA A 34 5.24 19.55 11.24
CA ALA A 34 6.08 20.55 10.57
C ALA A 34 5.59 21.98 10.83
N LEU A 35 4.29 22.17 11.05
CA LEU A 35 3.70 23.47 11.41
C LEU A 35 4.11 23.96 12.81
N SER A 36 4.60 23.07 13.67
CA SER A 36 5.06 23.38 15.04
C SER A 36 6.57 23.61 15.14
N GLY A 37 7.28 23.61 14.00
CA GLY A 37 8.72 23.82 13.93
C GLY A 37 9.54 22.54 13.72
N PRO A 38 10.80 22.67 13.28
CA PRO A 38 11.65 21.55 12.88
C PRO A 38 11.90 20.55 14.02
N ASP A 39 12.16 21.02 15.24
CA ASP A 39 12.45 20.15 16.38
C ASP A 39 11.28 19.18 16.69
N THR A 40 10.05 19.67 16.59
CA THR A 40 8.85 18.83 16.82
C THR A 40 8.67 17.82 15.70
N PHE A 41 8.94 18.24 14.46
CA PHE A 41 8.86 17.37 13.29
C PHE A 41 9.90 16.26 13.34
N ASP A 42 11.15 16.60 13.58
CA ASP A 42 12.25 15.63 13.67
C ASP A 42 12.00 14.64 14.81
N ALA A 43 11.51 15.10 15.96
CA ALA A 43 11.14 14.22 17.07
C ALA A 43 10.06 13.20 16.67
N ARG A 44 9.00 13.60 15.95
CA ARG A 44 7.95 12.67 15.49
C ARG A 44 8.41 11.78 14.34
N LEU A 45 9.21 12.32 13.43
CA LEU A 45 9.77 11.56 12.31
C LEU A 45 10.67 10.43 12.82
N ASN A 46 11.52 10.72 13.81
CA ASN A 46 12.40 9.73 14.43
C ASN A 46 11.61 8.57 15.08
N MET A 47 10.40 8.81 15.60
CA MET A 47 9.55 7.73 16.15
C MET A 47 9.12 6.71 15.09
N VAL A 48 8.95 7.14 13.84
CA VAL A 48 8.54 6.28 12.71
C VAL A 48 9.71 5.80 11.84
N GLN A 49 10.94 6.05 12.27
CA GLN A 49 12.16 5.56 11.60
C GLN A 49 12.73 4.28 12.22
N THR A 50 12.06 3.68 13.21
CA THR A 50 12.53 2.43 13.84
C THR A 50 12.39 1.23 12.89
N PRO A 51 13.16 0.14 13.10
CA PRO A 51 13.09 -1.06 12.25
C PRO A 51 11.68 -1.65 12.13
N PHE A 52 10.88 -1.60 13.21
CA PHE A 52 9.47 -2.01 13.16
C PHE A 52 8.67 -1.17 12.16
N PHE A 53 8.84 0.15 12.18
CA PHE A 53 8.15 1.03 11.24
C PHE A 53 8.69 0.90 9.82
N LYS A 54 9.95 0.50 9.62
CA LYS A 54 10.48 0.15 8.29
C LYS A 54 9.80 -1.07 7.69
N LEU A 55 9.53 -2.11 8.49
CA LEU A 55 8.70 -3.23 8.05
C LEU A 55 7.25 -2.80 7.77
N ALA A 56 6.69 -1.93 8.61
CA ALA A 56 5.37 -1.36 8.38
C ALA A 56 5.31 -0.49 7.10
N GLU A 57 6.40 0.20 6.75
CA GLU A 57 6.54 0.98 5.52
C GLU A 57 6.45 0.09 4.27
N ILE A 58 7.07 -1.11 4.30
CA ILE A 58 6.96 -2.09 3.22
C ILE A 58 5.53 -2.65 3.12
N ALA A 59 4.90 -2.96 4.26
CA ALA A 59 3.51 -3.40 4.29
C ALA A 59 2.56 -2.32 3.77
N LEU A 60 2.83 -1.06 4.11
CA LEU A 60 2.10 0.09 3.60
C LEU A 60 2.29 0.25 2.08
N LEU A 61 3.52 0.14 1.58
CA LEU A 61 3.82 0.16 0.15
C LEU A 61 2.99 -0.92 -0.58
N ALA A 62 2.98 -2.14 -0.06
CA ALA A 62 2.17 -3.23 -0.59
C ALA A 62 0.68 -2.87 -0.63
N ALA A 63 0.17 -2.28 0.45
CA ALA A 63 -1.23 -1.87 0.56
C ALA A 63 -1.59 -0.76 -0.45
N VAL A 64 -0.77 0.29 -0.56
CA VAL A 64 -0.98 1.41 -1.50
C VAL A 64 -1.00 0.90 -2.94
N VAL A 65 0.04 0.17 -3.34
CA VAL A 65 0.20 -0.30 -4.72
C VAL A 65 -0.95 -1.24 -5.08
N TYR A 66 -1.21 -2.26 -4.25
CA TYR A 66 -2.31 -3.19 -4.50
C TYR A 66 -3.66 -2.47 -4.59
N HIS A 67 -3.96 -1.55 -3.66
CA HIS A 67 -5.21 -0.80 -3.65
C HIS A 67 -5.40 0.01 -4.94
N ALA A 68 -4.33 0.69 -5.40
CA ALA A 68 -4.36 1.49 -6.61
C ALA A 68 -4.60 0.63 -7.87
N PHE A 69 -3.82 -0.43 -8.07
CA PHE A 69 -3.92 -1.27 -9.26
C PHE A 69 -5.20 -2.10 -9.30
N ASP A 70 -5.66 -2.64 -8.17
CA ASP A 70 -6.92 -3.40 -8.13
C ASP A 70 -8.16 -2.48 -8.23
N GLY A 71 -8.07 -1.23 -7.75
CA GLY A 71 -9.05 -0.18 -8.03
C GLY A 71 -9.12 0.17 -9.51
N LEU A 72 -7.97 0.42 -10.15
CA LEU A 72 -7.88 0.68 -11.58
C LEU A 72 -8.43 -0.48 -12.42
N ARG A 73 -8.11 -1.73 -12.04
CA ARG A 73 -8.66 -2.93 -12.66
C ARG A 73 -10.18 -2.93 -12.67
N LEU A 74 -10.83 -2.55 -11.56
CA LEU A 74 -12.28 -2.45 -11.51
C LEU A 74 -12.82 -1.39 -12.44
N LEU A 75 -12.19 -0.21 -12.49
CA LEU A 75 -12.58 0.85 -13.42
C LEU A 75 -12.51 0.34 -14.86
N ILE A 76 -11.42 -0.34 -15.23
CA ILE A 76 -11.26 -0.92 -16.57
C ILE A 76 -12.39 -1.92 -16.87
N VAL A 77 -12.63 -2.86 -15.97
CA VAL A 77 -13.68 -3.88 -16.16
C VAL A 77 -15.07 -3.24 -16.27
N HIS A 78 -15.35 -2.20 -15.51
CA HIS A 78 -16.63 -1.52 -15.49
C HIS A 78 -16.86 -0.67 -16.75
N TYR A 79 -15.92 0.20 -17.09
CA TYR A 79 -16.07 1.16 -18.18
C TYR A 79 -15.88 0.55 -19.58
N PHE A 80 -15.05 -0.48 -19.72
CA PHE A 80 -14.82 -1.15 -21.01
C PHE A 80 -15.62 -2.45 -21.20
N ASN A 81 -16.44 -2.83 -20.21
CA ASN A 81 -17.27 -4.04 -20.23
C ASN A 81 -16.50 -5.34 -20.57
N VAL A 82 -15.23 -5.42 -20.16
CA VAL A 82 -14.32 -6.55 -20.44
C VAL A 82 -14.43 -7.68 -19.41
N THR A 83 -15.66 -8.13 -19.13
CA THR A 83 -15.94 -9.07 -18.03
C THR A 83 -15.26 -10.44 -18.17
N ASN A 84 -15.04 -10.89 -19.40
CA ASN A 84 -14.38 -12.16 -19.71
C ASN A 84 -12.91 -12.18 -19.27
N TYR A 85 -12.28 -11.00 -19.13
CA TYR A 85 -10.88 -10.84 -18.75
C TYR A 85 -10.68 -10.54 -17.25
N ARG A 86 -11.74 -10.61 -16.43
CA ARG A 86 -11.67 -10.28 -14.99
C ARG A 86 -10.59 -11.05 -14.24
N GLN A 87 -10.43 -12.34 -14.55
CA GLN A 87 -9.45 -13.20 -13.89
C GLN A 87 -8.02 -12.89 -14.34
N SER A 88 -7.77 -12.75 -15.65
CA SER A 88 -6.45 -12.39 -16.16
C SER A 88 -6.01 -11.01 -15.71
N LEU A 89 -6.91 -10.03 -15.73
CA LEU A 89 -6.66 -8.68 -15.22
C LEU A 89 -6.39 -8.65 -13.72
N PHE A 90 -7.01 -9.55 -12.92
CA PHE A 90 -6.69 -9.69 -11.51
C PHE A 90 -5.26 -10.17 -11.29
N TYR A 91 -4.83 -11.22 -11.99
CA TYR A 91 -3.45 -11.70 -11.88
C TYR A 91 -2.43 -10.68 -12.40
N ALA A 92 -2.74 -9.95 -13.48
CA ALA A 92 -1.91 -8.87 -13.96
C ALA A 92 -1.74 -7.76 -12.90
N ALA A 93 -2.86 -7.26 -12.33
CA ALA A 93 -2.82 -6.24 -11.28
C ALA A 93 -2.07 -6.73 -10.03
N PHE A 94 -2.31 -7.97 -9.60
CA PHE A 94 -1.61 -8.57 -8.46
C PHE A 94 -0.11 -8.75 -8.72
N GLY A 95 0.27 -9.25 -9.90
CA GLY A 95 1.66 -9.43 -10.31
C GLY A 95 2.42 -8.12 -10.38
N ILE A 96 1.85 -7.08 -11.01
CA ILE A 96 2.42 -5.73 -11.02
C ILE A 96 2.59 -5.21 -9.60
N SER A 97 1.59 -5.40 -8.74
CA SER A 97 1.65 -4.95 -7.35
C SER A 97 2.78 -5.64 -6.57
N ALA A 98 2.94 -6.96 -6.75
CA ALA A 98 4.02 -7.72 -6.12
C ALA A 98 5.40 -7.26 -6.62
N ILE A 99 5.57 -7.08 -7.93
CA ILE A 99 6.83 -6.61 -8.53
C ILE A 99 7.23 -5.24 -7.97
N LEU A 100 6.30 -4.28 -7.97
CA LEU A 100 6.57 -2.93 -7.45
C LEU A 100 6.84 -2.92 -5.95
N THR A 101 6.12 -3.75 -5.19
CA THR A 101 6.36 -3.90 -3.74
C THR A 101 7.75 -4.47 -3.47
N ILE A 102 8.19 -5.47 -4.23
CA ILE A 102 9.54 -6.05 -4.10
C ILE A 102 10.59 -5.01 -4.50
N ALA A 103 10.41 -4.37 -5.66
CA ALA A 103 11.35 -3.38 -6.17
C ALA A 103 11.53 -2.18 -5.21
N GLY A 104 10.45 -1.66 -4.63
CA GLY A 104 10.51 -0.58 -3.64
C GLY A 104 10.87 -1.05 -2.22
N GLY A 105 10.52 -2.29 -1.87
CA GLY A 105 10.78 -2.85 -0.55
C GLY A 105 12.24 -3.26 -0.34
N ILE A 106 12.94 -3.70 -1.40
CA ILE A 106 14.37 -4.06 -1.31
C ILE A 106 15.22 -2.89 -0.79
N PRO A 107 15.17 -1.66 -1.36
CA PRO A 107 15.90 -0.52 -0.82
C PRO A 107 15.57 -0.21 0.65
N ILE A 108 14.29 -0.31 1.05
CA ILE A 108 13.86 -0.06 2.43
C ILE A 108 14.47 -1.10 3.37
N LEU A 109 14.48 -2.38 2.97
CA LEU A 109 15.10 -3.47 3.73
C LEU A 109 16.61 -3.31 3.83
N LEU A 110 17.28 -3.00 2.72
CA LEU A 110 18.74 -2.81 2.70
C LEU A 110 19.14 -1.65 3.62
N PHE A 111 18.46 -0.51 3.52
CA PHE A 111 18.69 0.64 4.39
C PHE A 111 18.48 0.29 5.88
N MET A 112 17.48 -0.54 6.20
CA MET A 112 17.24 -1.01 7.56
C MET A 112 18.35 -1.95 8.09
N LEU A 113 19.04 -2.68 7.20
CA LEU A 113 20.12 -3.60 7.57
C LEU A 113 21.50 -2.93 7.64
N GLU A 114 21.67 -1.80 6.95
CA GLU A 114 22.91 -1.02 6.91
C GLU A 114 23.04 -0.01 8.07
N GLY A 115 21.94 0.31 8.76
CA GLY A 115 21.89 1.22 9.92
C GLY A 115 21.80 0.49 11.26
#